data_AF-A0A831K400-F1
#
_entry.id   AF-A0A831K400-F1
#
_cell.length_a   1.000
_cell.length_b   1.000
_cell.length_c   1.000
_cell.angle_alpha   90.00
_cell.angle_beta   90.00
_cell.angle_gamma   90.00
#
_symmetry.space_group_name_H-M   'P 1'
#
loop_
_entity.id
_entity.type
_entity.pdbx_description
1 polymer ?
#
loop_
_entity_poly.entity_id
_entity_poly.type
_entity_poly.pdbx_seq_one_letter_code
_entity_poly.pdbx_strand_id
1 'polypeptide(L)'
;DTDHTRLEQAMAILREIAAANENLEEKVVTAFTAFNDFALNIRFIYYIKKGRGVFDVQTRVNLEILKRFNEAGLEFAFPTQTIYTIPGNAPR
;
A
#
# COMPACT_ATOMS: atom_id res chain seq x y z
N ASP A 1 6.61 -3.48 -11.63
CA ASP A 1 8.04 -3.61 -11.34
C ASP A 1 8.37 -2.59 -10.26
N THR A 2 8.84 -3.05 -9.10
CA THR A 2 9.04 -2.21 -7.91
C THR A 2 10.44 -2.44 -7.40
N ASP A 3 11.29 -1.42 -7.51
CA ASP A 3 12.66 -1.42 -6.98
C ASP A 3 12.74 -0.78 -5.59
N HIS A 4 13.95 -0.76 -5.02
CA HIS A 4 14.19 -0.19 -3.70
C HIS A 4 13.79 1.29 -3.61
N THR A 5 14.02 2.08 -4.66
CA THR A 5 13.72 3.51 -4.68
C THR A 5 12.21 3.74 -4.61
N ARG A 6 11.42 2.96 -5.35
CA ARG A 6 9.95 3.01 -5.26
C ARG A 6 9.44 2.58 -3.90
N LEU A 7 10.05 1.57 -3.27
CA LEU A 7 9.69 1.12 -1.94
C LEU A 7 9.97 2.20 -0.88
N GLU A 8 11.14 2.83 -0.94
CA GLU A 8 11.50 3.96 -0.07
C GLU A 8 10.55 5.14 -0.26
N GLN A 9 10.23 5.48 -1.51
CA GLN A 9 9.27 6.53 -1.84
C GLN A 9 7.87 6.22 -1.27
N ALA A 10 7.38 4.99 -1.42
CA ALA A 10 6.10 4.57 -0.84
C ALA A 10 6.10 4.73 0.68
N MET A 11 7.17 4.30 1.36
CA MET A 11 7.31 4.44 2.81
C MET A 11 7.44 5.91 3.25
N ALA A 12 8.12 6.75 2.49
CA ALA A 12 8.21 8.19 2.75
C ALA A 12 6.83 8.85 2.65
N ILE A 13 6.07 8.54 1.61
CA ILE A 13 4.71 9.04 1.42
C ILE A 13 3.82 8.69 2.62
N LEU A 14 3.85 7.43 3.07
CA LEU A 14 3.08 6.99 4.23
C LEU A 14 3.42 7.76 5.51
N ARG A 15 4.71 8.01 5.76
CA ARG A 15 5.16 8.82 6.92
C ARG A 15 4.69 10.26 6.83
N GLU A 16 4.76 10.87 5.65
CA GLU A 16 4.30 12.25 5.42
C GLU A 16 2.78 12.38 5.62
N ILE A 17 1.99 11.41 5.12
CA ILE A 17 0.52 11.38 5.33
C ILE A 17 0.20 11.31 6.82
N ALA A 18 0.92 10.47 7.56
CA ALA A 18 0.77 10.36 8.99
C ALA A 18 1.12 11.66 9.73
N ALA A 19 2.29 12.24 9.42
CA ALA A 19 2.79 13.45 10.08
C ALA A 19 1.91 14.68 9.81
N ALA A 20 1.31 14.78 8.61
CA ALA A 20 0.45 15.89 8.24
C ALA A 20 -0.99 15.78 8.83
N ASN A 21 -1.37 14.63 9.39
CA ASN A 21 -2.73 14.41 9.85
C ASN A 21 -2.88 14.70 11.35
N GLU A 22 -3.45 15.85 11.68
CA GLU A 22 -3.71 16.28 13.06
C GLU A 22 -4.57 15.32 13.90
N ASN A 23 -5.30 14.39 13.27
CA ASN A 23 -6.16 13.41 13.94
C ASN A 23 -5.39 12.19 14.44
N LEU A 24 -4.12 12.02 14.04
CA LEU A 24 -3.30 10.88 14.40
C LEU A 24 -2.36 11.21 15.56
N GLU A 25 -2.02 10.20 16.34
CA GLU A 25 -0.93 10.28 17.32
C GLU A 25 0.44 10.26 16.62
N GLU A 26 1.47 10.81 17.26
CA GLU A 26 2.83 10.85 16.71
C GLU A 26 3.44 9.45 16.52
N LYS A 27 2.98 8.47 17.31
CA LYS A 27 3.47 7.10 17.22
C LYS A 27 2.98 6.45 15.94
N VAL A 28 3.88 6.30 14.97
CA VAL A 28 3.59 5.66 13.68
C VAL A 28 4.70 4.67 13.33
N VAL A 29 4.31 3.52 12.78
CA VAL A 29 5.23 2.50 12.28
C VAL A 29 5.08 2.43 10.76
N THR A 30 6.21 2.51 10.06
CA THR A 30 6.30 2.23 8.62
C THR A 30 7.50 1.34 8.38
N ALA A 31 7.26 0.09 8.00
CA ALA A 31 8.30 -0.94 7.84
C ALA A 31 8.05 -1.80 6.61
N PHE A 32 9.09 -2.09 5.83
CA PHE A 32 9.06 -3.20 4.88
C PHE A 32 9.15 -4.52 5.66
N THR A 33 8.26 -5.46 5.38
CA THR A 33 8.08 -6.66 6.24
C THR A 33 8.25 -7.99 5.55
N ALA A 34 8.00 -8.06 4.24
CA ALA A 34 8.14 -9.31 3.50
C ALA A 34 8.22 -9.10 1.99
N PHE A 35 8.98 -9.97 1.34
CA PHE A 35 8.76 -10.35 -0.05
C PHE A 35 7.67 -11.43 -0.04
N ASN A 36 6.59 -11.22 -0.78
CA ASN A 36 5.50 -12.19 -0.92
C ASN A 36 5.31 -12.54 -2.40
N ASP A 37 4.59 -13.63 -2.68
CA ASP A 37 4.49 -14.24 -4.01
C ASP A 37 4.07 -13.27 -5.13
N PHE A 38 3.32 -12.22 -4.78
CA PHE A 38 2.80 -11.22 -5.72
C PHE A 38 3.04 -9.77 -5.29
N ALA A 39 3.70 -9.52 -4.14
CA ALA A 39 3.78 -8.18 -3.56
C ALA A 39 4.99 -7.95 -2.65
N LEU A 40 5.42 -6.69 -2.56
CA LEU A 40 6.31 -6.20 -1.51
C LEU A 40 5.47 -5.59 -0.38
N ASN A 41 5.53 -6.17 0.81
CA ASN A 41 4.64 -5.79 1.91
C ASN A 41 5.24 -4.68 2.77
N ILE A 42 4.57 -3.51 2.79
CA ILE A 42 4.82 -2.44 3.77
C ILE A 42 3.77 -2.55 4.89
N ARG A 43 4.23 -2.61 6.13
CA ARG A 43 3.41 -2.42 7.33
C ARG A 43 3.33 -0.95 7.68
N PHE A 44 2.11 -0.43 7.68
CA PHE A 44 1.79 0.93 8.11
C PHE A 44 0.82 0.88 9.29
N ILE A 45 1.28 1.28 10.48
CA ILE A 45 0.47 1.32 11.70
C ILE A 45 0.45 2.75 12.22
N TYR A 46 -0.74 3.29 12.43
CA TYR A 46 -0.97 4.60 13.04
C TYR A 46 -2.09 4.49 14.09
N TYR A 47 -2.11 5.42 15.04
CA TYR A 47 -3.13 5.49 16.07
C TYR A 47 -3.96 6.76 15.89
N ILE A 48 -5.29 6.63 15.99
CA ILE A 48 -6.20 7.77 15.88
C ILE A 48 -6.39 8.35 17.29
N LYS A 49 -6.23 9.67 17.42
CA LYS A 49 -6.41 10.38 18.70
C LYS A 49 -7.81 10.11 19.28
N LYS A 50 -7.87 9.98 20.60
CA LYS A 50 -9.13 9.81 21.33
C LYS A 50 -10.14 10.91 20.98
N GLY A 51 -11.41 10.52 20.84
CA GLY A 51 -12.51 11.43 20.53
C GLY A 51 -12.66 11.79 19.04
N ARG A 52 -11.80 11.29 18.15
CA ARG A 52 -11.97 11.45 16.70
C ARG A 52 -12.72 10.26 16.10
N GLY A 53 -13.44 10.50 15.00
CA GLY A 53 -14.19 9.47 14.27
C GLY A 53 -13.25 8.49 13.59
N VAL A 54 -13.19 7.25 14.09
CA VAL A 54 -12.23 6.23 13.61
C VAL A 54 -12.36 5.99 12.11
N PHE A 55 -13.59 5.77 11.62
CA PHE A 55 -13.82 5.48 10.20
C PHE A 55 -13.61 6.68 9.30
N ASP A 56 -13.97 7.89 9.75
CA ASP A 56 -13.77 9.11 8.96
C ASP A 56 -12.27 9.40 8.78
N VAL A 57 -11.50 9.30 9.87
CA VAL A 57 -10.06 9.53 9.84
C VAL A 57 -9.36 8.45 9.01
N GLN A 58 -9.71 7.18 9.20
CA GLN A 58 -9.15 6.09 8.40
C GLN A 58 -9.47 6.24 6.91
N THR A 59 -10.71 6.62 6.56
CA THR A 59 -11.11 6.84 5.17
C THR A 59 -10.29 7.96 4.54
N ARG A 60 -10.10 9.09 5.24
CA ARG A 60 -9.25 10.19 4.76
C ARG A 60 -7.80 9.76 4.55
N VAL A 61 -7.22 9.00 5.49
CA VAL A 61 -5.87 8.46 5.36
C VAL A 61 -5.76 7.54 4.15
N ASN A 62 -6.69 6.59 3.98
CA ASN A 62 -6.65 5.63 2.88
C ASN A 62 -6.83 6.30 1.50
N LEU A 63 -7.72 7.29 1.40
CA LEU A 63 -7.90 8.06 0.16
C LEU A 63 -6.67 8.89 -0.19
N GLU A 64 -6.01 9.48 0.81
CA GLU A 64 -4.77 10.23 0.59
C GLU A 64 -3.63 9.30 0.16
N ILE A 65 -3.52 8.10 0.73
CA ILE A 65 -2.56 7.08 0.30
C ILE A 65 -2.81 6.73 -1.17
N LEU A 66 -4.07 6.40 -1.53
CA LEU A 66 -4.43 6.05 -2.90
C LEU A 66 -4.07 7.18 -3.88
N LYS A 67 -4.43 8.42 -3.55
CA LYS A 67 -4.12 9.60 -4.37
C LYS A 67 -2.61 9.78 -4.57
N ARG A 68 -1.85 9.84 -3.49
CA ARG A 68 -0.40 10.08 -3.51
C ARG A 68 0.37 8.95 -4.18
N PHE A 69 -0.08 7.70 -4.00
CA PHE A 69 0.51 6.55 -4.68
C PHE A 69 0.26 6.62 -6.19
N ASN A 70 -0.96 6.95 -6.61
CA ASN A 70 -1.28 7.14 -8.03
C ASN A 70 -0.44 8.26 -8.66
N GLU A 71 -0.31 9.41 -7.98
CA GLU A 71 0.53 10.54 -8.43
C GLU A 71 2.02 10.17 -8.55
N ALA A 72 2.50 9.27 -7.69
CA ALA A 72 3.87 8.76 -7.70
C ALA A 72 4.08 7.56 -8.65
N GLY A 73 3.04 7.08 -9.33
CA GLY A 73 3.12 5.87 -10.17
C GLY A 73 3.47 4.62 -9.36
N LEU A 74 2.98 4.53 -8.12
CA LEU A 74 3.08 3.38 -7.23
C LEU A 74 1.77 2.58 -7.31
N GLU A 75 1.85 1.37 -7.84
CA GLU A 75 0.69 0.51 -8.04
C GLU A 75 0.47 -0.43 -6.85
N PHE A 76 -0.79 -0.66 -6.49
CA PHE A 76 -1.15 -1.71 -5.55
C PHE A 76 -1.02 -3.07 -6.24
N ALA A 77 -0.39 -4.02 -5.53
CA ALA A 77 -0.30 -5.38 -6.00
C ALA A 77 -1.66 -6.07 -5.97
N PHE A 78 -2.07 -6.61 -7.11
CA PHE A 78 -3.18 -7.56 -7.21
C PHE A 78 -2.61 -8.98 -7.27
N PRO A 79 -3.30 -9.99 -6.74
CA PRO A 79 -2.93 -11.38 -6.97
C PRO A 79 -2.83 -11.66 -8.48
N THR A 80 -1.71 -12.20 -8.95
CA THR A 80 -1.52 -12.54 -10.37
C THR A 80 -1.41 -14.05 -10.54
N GLN A 81 -2.03 -14.59 -11.59
CA GLN A 81 -1.84 -15.99 -11.97
C GLN A 81 -1.25 -16.07 -13.37
N THR A 82 -0.18 -16.83 -13.53
CA THR A 82 0.34 -17.19 -14.86
C THR A 82 -0.35 -18.47 -15.31
N ILE A 83 -1.10 -18.42 -16.41
CA ILE A 83 -1.78 -19.57 -17.00
C ILE A 83 -0.97 -20.08 -18.20
N TYR A 84 -0.52 -21.33 -18.15
CA TYR A 84 0.12 -22.01 -19.28
C TYR A 84 -0.94 -22.79 -20.06
N THR A 85 -1.19 -22.41 -21.32
CA THR A 85 -2.05 -23.17 -22.22
C THR A 85 -1.21 -24.09 -23.09
N ILE A 86 -1.54 -25.39 -23.06
CA ILE A 86 -1.00 -26.35 -24.04
C ILE A 86 -1.93 -26.28 -25.26
N PRO A 87 -1.42 -26.08 -26.49
CA PRO A 87 -2.22 -26.18 -27.69
C PRO A 87 -2.87 -27.57 -27.75
N GLY A 88 -4.20 -27.62 -27.63
CA GLY A 88 -4.94 -28.88 -27.63
C GLY A 88 -4.90 -29.55 -29.00
N ASN A 89 -4.52 -30.83 -28.99
CA ASN A 89 -4.68 -31.79 -30.08
C ASN A 89 -6.11 -31.70 -30.63
N ALA A 90 -6.26 -31.37 -31.92
CA ALA A 90 -7.57 -31.19 -32.56
C ALA A 90 -8.45 -32.45 -32.36
N PRO A 91 -9.75 -32.29 -32.01
CA PRO A 91 -10.66 -33.42 -31.93
C PRO A 91 -10.77 -34.07 -33.32
N ARG A 92 -10.58 -35.39 -33.38
CA ARG A 92 -10.95 -36.20 -34.55
C ARG A 92 -12.45 -36.40 -34.60
#